data_AF-A0A822D6T3-F1
#
_entry.id   AF-A0A822D6T3-F1
#
_cell.length_a   1.000
_cell.length_b   1.000
_cell.length_c   1.000
_cell.angle_alpha   90.00
_cell.angle_beta   90.00
_cell.angle_gamma   90.00
#
_symmetry.space_group_name_H-M   'P 1'
#
loop_
_entity.id
_entity.type
_entity.pdbx_description
1 polymer ?
#
loop_
_entity_poly.entity_id
_entity_poly.type
_entity_poly.pdbx_seq_one_letter_code
_entity_poly.pdbx_strand_id
1 'polypeptide(L)'
;MTTKYRELKKYFLQALNDSVTKLNHTLSQEKYGNETIESLKECVRMFETASSTFTLQPHISKEDINHIYEEFLLKIMNHYAQIDEKIITELKGECSFRELEQLFTEITSIRTISIIEFRTNRSYYSTLEQICGCIRELRREIEDILNGFYRNEKNNYNSLMRCLSSLKYAKWIEKYRLEVYSDVINNTKEQILQHVKELEKTVMQTDLDLDNCDKIERIDNIVSEINEMRVVEEIVPTIGQHIEKITSRYKSEIDNVFTIIKDTFDLEKWKKQKDSILDFSIAEKGFHYLNVCRRIHISFRNDSTLVINKLREFIREFSNVVQIEMTQCFTVIKQYENGNKQEIFDKASKLLSRLEEISEIKVKYIQVFTCFQNQRIIEDWERELECYLTDLSSEMTCLNAGENTDAVNNKLLIAKALSKLDRFLKGKKI
;
A
#
# COMPACT_ATOMS: atom_id res chain seq x y z
N MET A 1 56.79 71.21 -8.58
CA MET A 1 56.53 69.86 -9.14
C MET A 1 56.68 69.93 -10.65
N THR A 2 57.61 69.16 -11.21
CA THR A 2 57.90 69.10 -12.65
C THR A 2 56.75 68.40 -13.41
N THR A 3 56.49 68.82 -14.64
CA THR A 3 55.43 68.29 -15.53
C THR A 3 55.44 66.76 -15.63
N LYS A 4 56.64 66.17 -15.66
CA LYS A 4 56.92 64.73 -15.68
C LYS A 4 56.37 63.97 -14.46
N TYR A 5 56.35 64.61 -13.30
CA TYR A 5 55.86 64.02 -12.07
C TYR A 5 54.32 63.99 -12.02
N ARG A 6 53.67 65.03 -12.56
CA ARG A 6 52.22 65.08 -12.74
C ARG A 6 51.76 64.02 -13.75
N GLU A 7 52.55 63.77 -14.79
CA GLU A 7 52.31 62.71 -15.79
C GLU A 7 52.46 61.31 -15.20
N LEU A 8 53.49 61.06 -14.38
CA LEU A 8 53.67 59.76 -13.70
C LEU A 8 52.56 59.46 -12.67
N LYS A 9 52.14 60.46 -11.88
CA LYS A 9 50.97 60.33 -10.99
C LYS A 9 49.72 59.98 -11.80
N LYS A 10 49.47 60.70 -12.90
CA LYS A 10 48.32 60.45 -13.79
C LYS A 10 48.39 59.05 -14.40
N TYR A 11 49.57 58.60 -14.84
CA TYR A 11 49.78 57.28 -15.41
C TYR A 11 49.52 56.14 -14.40
N PHE A 12 49.98 56.27 -13.16
CA PHE A 12 49.74 55.26 -12.12
C PHE A 12 48.26 55.17 -11.74
N LEU A 13 47.59 56.31 -11.52
CA LEU A 13 46.15 56.33 -11.24
C LEU A 13 45.34 55.82 -12.44
N GLN A 14 45.77 56.14 -13.67
CA GLN A 14 45.17 55.59 -14.88
C GLN A 14 45.37 54.07 -14.95
N ALA A 15 46.55 53.53 -14.62
CA ALA A 15 46.80 52.10 -14.63
C ALA A 15 45.95 51.34 -13.59
N LEU A 16 45.77 51.90 -12.38
CA LEU A 16 44.84 51.35 -11.38
C LEU A 16 43.40 51.39 -11.88
N ASN A 17 42.99 52.50 -12.49
CA ASN A 17 41.65 52.65 -13.03
C ASN A 17 41.41 51.74 -14.26
N ASP A 18 42.41 51.53 -15.10
CA ASP A 18 42.36 50.63 -16.24
C ASP A 18 42.25 49.17 -15.77
N SER A 19 42.91 48.80 -14.66
CA SER A 19 42.74 47.49 -14.02
C SER A 19 41.31 47.28 -13.52
N VAL A 20 40.71 48.28 -12.86
CA VAL A 20 39.29 48.25 -12.47
C VAL A 20 38.37 48.23 -13.69
N THR A 21 38.71 48.96 -14.75
CA THR A 21 37.90 49.06 -15.97
C THR A 21 37.89 47.76 -16.78
N LYS A 22 39.03 47.06 -16.83
CA LYS A 22 39.10 45.70 -17.38
C LYS A 22 38.20 44.73 -16.62
N LEU A 23 38.15 44.87 -15.28
CA LEU A 23 37.28 44.07 -14.43
C LEU A 23 35.81 44.50 -14.50
N ASN A 24 35.48 45.75 -14.89
CA ASN A 24 34.09 46.20 -15.02
C ASN A 24 33.30 45.38 -16.06
N HIS A 25 33.94 44.94 -17.15
CA HIS A 25 33.30 44.05 -18.11
C HIS A 25 32.99 42.68 -17.47
N THR A 26 33.88 42.18 -16.62
CA THR A 26 33.71 40.92 -15.89
C THR A 26 32.70 41.04 -14.75
N LEU A 27 32.65 42.20 -14.09
CA LEU A 27 31.70 42.54 -13.03
C LEU A 27 30.26 42.72 -13.55
N SER A 28 30.09 42.90 -14.86
CA SER A 28 28.78 43.00 -15.54
C SER A 28 28.22 41.64 -15.97
N GLN A 29 28.95 40.53 -15.73
CA GLN A 29 28.48 39.18 -16.05
C GLN A 29 27.45 38.72 -15.02
N GLU A 30 26.47 37.92 -15.45
CA GLU A 30 25.43 37.37 -14.57
C GLU A 30 25.95 36.39 -13.52
N LYS A 31 27.12 35.75 -13.76
CA LYS A 31 27.74 34.78 -12.85
C LYS A 31 29.25 34.96 -12.79
N TYR A 32 29.83 34.92 -11.60
CA TYR A 32 31.29 34.96 -11.42
C TYR A 32 31.90 33.55 -11.37
N GLY A 33 32.79 33.26 -12.32
CA GLY A 33 33.64 32.07 -12.27
C GLY A 33 34.79 32.20 -11.26
N ASN A 34 35.44 31.08 -10.91
CA ASN A 34 36.59 31.10 -9.98
C ASN A 34 37.72 32.01 -10.46
N GLU A 35 38.00 32.06 -11.77
CA GLU A 35 39.01 32.94 -12.36
C GLU A 35 38.66 34.43 -12.18
N THR A 36 37.37 34.77 -12.25
CA THR A 36 36.87 36.11 -11.94
C THR A 36 37.11 36.47 -10.48
N ILE A 37 36.76 35.57 -9.55
CA ILE A 37 36.93 35.79 -8.11
C ILE A 37 38.41 35.97 -7.74
N GLU A 38 39.31 35.17 -8.30
CA GLU A 38 40.75 35.33 -8.08
C GLU A 38 41.28 36.64 -8.68
N SER A 39 40.78 37.05 -9.84
CA SER A 39 41.12 38.36 -10.44
C SER A 39 40.65 39.53 -9.56
N LEU A 40 39.48 39.42 -8.92
CA LEU A 40 38.99 40.41 -7.97
C LEU A 40 39.86 40.46 -6.71
N LYS A 41 40.25 39.30 -6.14
CA LYS A 41 41.16 39.23 -4.98
C LYS A 41 42.50 39.88 -5.28
N GLU A 42 43.09 39.60 -6.45
CA GLU A 42 44.36 40.18 -6.85
C GLU A 42 44.26 41.70 -6.93
N CYS A 43 43.16 42.21 -7.51
CA CYS A 43 42.92 43.64 -7.60
C CYS A 43 42.77 44.29 -6.20
N VAL A 44 42.03 43.65 -5.28
CA VAL A 44 41.94 44.09 -3.88
C VAL A 44 43.33 44.15 -3.23
N ARG A 45 44.13 43.08 -3.36
CA ARG A 45 45.49 43.01 -2.82
C ARG A 45 46.40 44.11 -3.39
N MET A 46 46.26 44.41 -4.68
CA MET A 46 46.98 45.52 -5.32
C MET A 46 46.62 46.87 -4.68
N PHE A 47 45.34 47.16 -4.46
CA PHE A 47 44.89 48.39 -3.81
C PHE A 47 45.34 48.48 -2.35
N GLU A 48 45.27 47.39 -1.59
CA GLU A 48 45.74 47.32 -0.21
C GLU A 48 47.25 47.60 -0.14
N THR A 49 48.03 46.95 -1.01
CA THR A 49 49.49 47.14 -1.11
C THR A 49 49.85 48.58 -1.50
N ALA A 50 49.16 49.14 -2.49
CA ALA A 50 49.38 50.52 -2.94
C ALA A 50 49.07 51.52 -1.81
N SER A 51 48.01 51.27 -1.04
CA SER A 51 47.59 52.12 0.09
C SER A 51 48.51 52.04 1.31
N SER A 52 49.15 50.88 1.53
CA SER A 52 50.08 50.65 2.64
C SER A 52 51.53 51.04 2.33
N THR A 53 51.87 51.29 1.07
CA THR A 53 53.25 51.57 0.66
C THR A 53 53.66 53.00 1.01
N PHE A 54 54.52 53.14 2.03
CA PHE A 54 55.00 54.43 2.54
C PHE A 54 55.74 55.27 1.48
N THR A 55 56.42 54.63 0.52
CA THR A 55 57.14 55.33 -0.55
C THR A 55 56.22 55.96 -1.60
N LEU A 56 54.96 55.53 -1.70
CA LEU A 56 53.95 56.07 -2.62
C LEU A 56 53.23 57.30 -2.05
N GLN A 57 53.10 57.39 -0.72
CA GLN A 57 52.34 58.45 -0.03
C GLN A 57 52.82 59.89 -0.29
N PRO A 58 54.13 60.18 -0.45
CA PRO A 58 54.59 61.53 -0.78
C PRO A 58 54.25 61.95 -2.21
N HIS A 59 53.72 61.04 -3.03
CA HIS A 59 53.58 61.22 -4.47
C HIS A 59 52.16 61.04 -4.98
N ILE A 60 51.40 60.18 -4.32
CA ILE A 60 49.99 59.92 -4.59
C ILE A 60 49.29 59.99 -3.24
N SER A 61 48.24 60.81 -3.17
CA SER A 61 47.51 60.93 -1.92
C SER A 61 46.81 59.60 -1.64
N LYS A 62 46.77 59.21 -0.37
CA LYS A 62 46.08 57.99 0.04
C LYS A 62 44.58 58.11 -0.27
N GLU A 63 44.07 59.33 -0.24
CA GLU A 63 42.71 59.71 -0.61
C GLU A 63 42.38 59.36 -2.07
N ASP A 64 43.29 59.64 -3.02
CA ASP A 64 43.09 59.32 -4.44
C ASP A 64 42.99 57.80 -4.67
N ILE A 65 43.84 57.01 -4.00
CA ILE A 65 43.84 55.53 -4.11
C ILE A 65 42.59 54.94 -3.45
N ASN A 66 42.25 55.43 -2.25
CA ASN A 66 41.07 55.00 -1.52
C ASN A 66 39.77 55.30 -2.27
N HIS A 67 39.70 56.43 -2.99
CA HIS A 67 38.51 56.76 -3.77
C HIS A 67 38.24 55.73 -4.87
N ILE A 68 39.25 55.36 -5.66
CA ILE A 68 39.14 54.34 -6.71
C ILE A 68 38.83 52.96 -6.08
N TYR A 69 39.47 52.66 -4.95
CA TYR A 69 39.27 51.40 -4.25
C TYR A 69 37.82 51.26 -3.72
N GLU A 70 37.27 52.29 -3.09
CA GLU A 70 35.89 52.28 -2.61
C GLU A 70 34.86 52.19 -3.74
N GLU A 71 35.08 52.87 -4.88
CA GLU A 71 34.22 52.70 -6.06
C GLU A 71 34.24 51.26 -6.59
N PHE A 72 35.41 50.62 -6.60
CA PHE A 72 35.54 49.21 -6.98
C PHE A 72 34.83 48.28 -6.00
N LEU A 73 35.02 48.48 -4.68
CA LEU A 73 34.33 47.70 -3.66
C LEU A 73 32.80 47.87 -3.73
N LEU A 74 32.31 49.08 -4.00
CA LEU A 74 30.88 49.35 -4.18
C LEU A 74 30.28 48.53 -5.32
N LYS A 75 31.02 48.32 -6.42
CA LYS A 75 30.55 47.47 -7.53
C LYS A 75 30.43 46.00 -7.12
N ILE A 76 31.42 45.47 -6.41
CA ILE A 76 31.37 44.09 -5.89
C ILE A 76 30.20 43.93 -4.91
N MET A 77 30.01 44.92 -4.02
CA MET A 77 28.90 44.94 -3.05
C MET A 77 27.53 45.02 -3.75
N ASN A 78 27.41 45.78 -4.83
CA ASN A 78 26.16 45.85 -5.61
C ASN A 78 25.84 44.52 -6.27
N HIS A 79 26.83 43.81 -6.85
CA HIS A 79 26.60 42.47 -7.41
C HIS A 79 26.19 41.47 -6.33
N TYR A 80 26.87 41.50 -5.18
CA TYR A 80 26.48 40.69 -4.01
C TYR A 80 25.02 40.95 -3.63
N ALA A 81 24.63 42.22 -3.50
CA ALA A 81 23.26 42.61 -3.13
C ALA A 81 22.22 42.14 -4.15
N GLN A 82 22.55 42.16 -5.45
CA GLN A 82 21.66 41.64 -6.50
C GLN A 82 21.45 40.12 -6.37
N ILE A 83 22.50 39.36 -6.06
CA ILE A 83 22.35 37.90 -5.84
C ILE A 83 21.54 37.65 -4.57
N ASP A 84 21.80 38.39 -3.49
CA ASP A 84 21.06 38.29 -2.23
C ASP A 84 19.56 38.58 -2.43
N GLU A 85 19.22 39.61 -3.22
CA GLU A 85 17.84 39.92 -3.59
C GLU A 85 17.19 38.82 -4.45
N LYS A 86 17.94 38.22 -5.38
CA LYS A 86 17.47 37.04 -6.15
C LYS A 86 17.17 35.86 -5.23
N ILE A 87 18.03 35.57 -4.26
CA ILE A 87 17.79 34.54 -3.25
C ILE A 87 16.50 34.83 -2.47
N ILE A 88 16.33 36.05 -1.98
CA ILE A 88 15.12 36.45 -1.23
C ILE A 88 13.86 36.31 -2.09
N THR A 89 13.96 36.60 -3.39
CA THR A 89 12.83 36.47 -4.32
C THR A 89 12.46 35.02 -4.55
N GLU A 90 13.45 34.13 -4.75
CA GLU A 90 13.22 32.69 -4.85
C GLU A 90 12.64 32.09 -3.56
N LEU A 91 13.06 32.59 -2.40
CA LEU A 91 12.53 32.17 -1.10
C LEU A 91 11.05 32.53 -0.91
N LYS A 92 10.54 33.56 -1.60
CA LYS A 92 9.12 33.95 -1.56
C LYS A 92 8.25 33.19 -2.56
N GLY A 93 8.85 32.54 -3.57
CA GLY A 93 8.18 31.74 -4.59
C GLY A 93 8.13 30.25 -4.24
N GLU A 94 8.01 29.41 -5.27
CA GLU A 94 8.21 27.96 -5.15
C GLU A 94 9.72 27.67 -5.03
N CYS A 95 10.22 27.63 -3.79
CA CYS A 95 11.63 27.48 -3.47
C CYS A 95 12.30 26.29 -4.19
N SER A 96 13.17 26.58 -5.17
CA SER A 96 14.07 25.58 -5.77
C SER A 96 15.40 25.54 -5.00
N PHE A 97 15.57 24.56 -4.11
CA PHE A 97 16.84 24.39 -3.36
C PHE A 97 18.06 24.20 -4.26
N ARG A 98 17.87 23.74 -5.50
CA ARG A 98 18.95 23.62 -6.49
C ARG A 98 19.43 24.99 -6.98
N GLU A 99 18.52 25.91 -7.24
CA GLU A 99 18.86 27.27 -7.67
C GLU A 99 19.45 28.07 -6.51
N LEU A 100 18.88 27.90 -5.31
CA LEU A 100 19.43 28.46 -4.08
C LEU A 100 20.87 27.99 -3.82
N GLU A 101 21.22 26.73 -4.10
CA GLU A 101 22.62 26.25 -3.97
C GLU A 101 23.57 27.07 -4.84
N GLN A 102 23.19 27.32 -6.09
CA GLN A 102 24.04 28.03 -7.05
C GLN A 102 24.25 29.48 -6.60
N LEU A 103 23.16 30.18 -6.30
CA LEU A 103 23.20 31.58 -5.85
C LEU A 103 23.96 31.73 -4.53
N PHE A 104 23.71 30.83 -3.57
CA PHE A 104 24.36 30.87 -2.26
C PHE A 104 25.86 30.54 -2.33
N THR A 105 26.23 29.63 -3.23
CA THR A 105 27.65 29.33 -3.51
C THR A 105 28.35 30.54 -4.13
N GLU A 106 27.69 31.27 -5.01
CA GLU A 106 28.26 32.48 -5.63
C GLU A 106 28.55 33.58 -4.59
N ILE A 107 27.58 33.91 -3.72
CA ILE A 107 27.82 34.90 -2.66
C ILE A 107 28.88 34.43 -1.65
N THR A 108 28.99 33.12 -1.42
CA THR A 108 30.03 32.54 -0.57
C THR A 108 31.41 32.71 -1.22
N SER A 109 31.52 32.49 -2.53
CA SER A 109 32.76 32.70 -3.29
C SER A 109 33.18 34.17 -3.28
N ILE A 110 32.25 35.11 -3.45
CA ILE A 110 32.55 36.56 -3.37
C ILE A 110 33.09 36.93 -1.97
N ARG A 111 32.53 36.34 -0.93
CA ARG A 111 32.97 36.54 0.47
C ARG A 111 34.34 35.96 0.80
N THR A 112 35.01 35.27 -0.12
CA THR A 112 36.43 34.92 0.07
C THR A 112 37.35 36.15 -0.01
N ILE A 113 36.82 37.31 -0.40
CA ILE A 113 37.48 38.62 -0.29
C ILE A 113 37.19 39.21 1.11
N SER A 114 38.21 39.34 1.95
CA SER A 114 38.06 39.67 3.39
C SER A 114 37.27 40.94 3.69
N ILE A 115 37.48 42.02 2.92
CA ILE A 115 36.74 43.28 3.14
C ILE A 115 35.25 43.15 2.79
N ILE A 116 34.91 42.29 1.81
CA ILE A 116 33.53 42.02 1.42
C ILE A 116 32.86 41.12 2.46
N GLU A 117 33.57 40.11 2.96
CA GLU A 117 33.10 39.26 4.08
C GLU A 117 32.66 40.12 5.27
N PHE A 118 33.54 41.04 5.68
CA PHE A 118 33.28 41.95 6.80
C PHE A 118 32.02 42.80 6.56
N ARG A 119 31.93 43.44 5.38
CA ARG A 119 30.81 44.35 5.05
C ARG A 119 29.47 43.63 4.85
N THR A 120 29.50 42.38 4.38
CA THR A 120 28.28 41.59 4.09
C THR A 120 27.89 40.64 5.22
N ASN A 121 28.59 40.68 6.37
CA ASN A 121 28.45 39.66 7.40
C ASN A 121 27.00 39.45 7.87
N ARG A 122 26.30 40.56 8.13
CA ARG A 122 24.92 40.54 8.62
C ARG A 122 23.93 40.01 7.58
N SER A 123 24.02 40.45 6.32
CA SER A 123 23.10 40.02 5.26
C SER A 123 23.27 38.53 4.97
N TYR A 124 24.50 38.05 4.86
CA TYR A 124 24.79 36.63 4.60
C TYR A 124 24.16 35.68 5.61
N TYR A 125 24.36 35.94 6.91
CA TYR A 125 23.78 35.09 7.94
C TYR A 125 22.26 35.24 8.05
N SER A 126 21.72 36.43 7.76
CA SER A 126 20.26 36.62 7.65
C SER A 126 19.69 35.77 6.52
N THR A 127 20.32 35.76 5.35
CA THR A 127 19.89 34.98 4.18
C THR A 127 20.02 33.49 4.44
N LEU A 128 21.13 33.04 5.03
CA LEU A 128 21.30 31.64 5.46
C LEU A 128 20.21 31.22 6.45
N GLU A 129 19.85 32.08 7.40
CA GLU A 129 18.81 31.80 8.39
C GLU A 129 17.42 31.70 7.75
N GLN A 130 17.12 32.52 6.73
CA GLN A 130 15.88 32.42 5.97
C GLN A 130 15.79 31.10 5.19
N ILE A 131 16.89 30.69 4.54
CA ILE A 131 16.97 29.39 3.86
C ILE A 131 16.75 28.24 4.86
N CYS A 132 17.36 28.32 6.05
CA CYS A 132 17.14 27.35 7.12
C CYS A 132 15.68 27.37 7.61
N GLY A 133 15.04 28.54 7.64
CA GLY A 133 13.62 28.72 7.91
C GLY A 133 12.74 27.88 6.97
N CYS A 134 13.03 27.88 5.67
CA CYS A 134 12.31 27.05 4.69
C CYS A 134 12.45 25.54 4.97
N ILE A 135 13.63 25.08 5.41
CA ILE A 135 13.79 23.68 5.85
C ILE A 135 12.90 23.38 7.07
N ARG A 136 12.81 24.31 8.04
CA ARG A 136 11.97 24.11 9.23
C ARG A 136 10.47 24.07 8.88
N GLU A 137 10.03 24.85 7.91
CA GLU A 137 8.65 24.77 7.42
C GLU A 137 8.40 23.45 6.67
N LEU A 138 9.33 23.00 5.82
CA LEU A 138 9.24 21.66 5.21
C LEU A 138 9.19 20.55 6.26
N ARG A 139 9.98 20.66 7.33
CA ARG A 139 9.95 19.74 8.46
C ARG A 139 8.55 19.70 9.08
N ARG A 140 7.93 20.86 9.33
CA ARG A 140 6.58 20.94 9.88
C ARG A 140 5.56 20.27 8.95
N GLU A 141 5.60 20.56 7.65
CA GLU A 141 4.74 19.93 6.65
C GLU A 141 4.90 18.39 6.65
N ILE A 142 6.14 17.90 6.70
CA ILE A 142 6.43 16.46 6.78
C ILE A 142 5.87 15.86 8.07
N GLU A 143 6.13 16.49 9.22
CA GLU A 143 5.63 16.04 10.53
C GLU A 143 4.10 15.98 10.56
N ASP A 144 3.41 16.97 9.99
CA ASP A 144 1.94 16.98 9.90
C ASP A 144 1.42 15.82 9.03
N ILE A 145 2.06 15.54 7.89
CA ILE A 145 1.68 14.41 7.03
C ILE A 145 1.93 13.07 7.74
N LEU A 146 3.08 12.91 8.39
CA LEU A 146 3.43 11.70 9.13
C LEU A 146 2.50 11.49 10.34
N ASN A 147 2.11 12.56 11.04
CA ASN A 147 1.12 12.50 12.10
C ASN A 147 -0.25 12.00 11.60
N GLY A 148 -0.60 12.32 10.34
CA GLY A 148 -1.78 11.77 9.67
C GLY A 148 -1.78 10.24 9.59
N PHE A 149 -0.60 9.63 9.42
CA PHE A 149 -0.46 8.16 9.33
C PHE A 149 -0.96 7.48 10.60
N TYR A 150 -0.67 8.06 11.77
CA TYR A 150 -1.09 7.53 13.07
C TYR A 150 -2.55 7.83 13.42
N ARG A 151 -3.19 8.78 12.71
CA ARG A 151 -4.59 9.18 12.94
C ARG A 151 -5.59 8.46 12.03
N ASN A 152 -5.13 7.57 11.16
CA ASN A 152 -5.94 6.93 10.11
C ASN A 152 -6.64 7.94 9.18
N GLU A 153 -6.01 9.10 8.96
CA GLU A 153 -6.50 10.08 7.99
C GLU A 153 -6.11 9.63 6.57
N LYS A 154 -6.77 10.18 5.53
CA LYS A 154 -6.41 9.83 4.16
C LYS A 154 -5.00 10.35 3.85
N ASN A 155 -4.05 9.43 3.80
CA ASN A 155 -2.63 9.73 3.64
C ASN A 155 -2.36 10.35 2.26
N ASN A 156 -1.62 11.46 2.24
CA ASN A 156 -1.24 12.16 1.01
C ASN A 156 0.22 11.88 0.65
N TYR A 157 0.49 10.65 0.20
CA TYR A 157 1.85 10.20 -0.15
C TYR A 157 2.50 11.04 -1.25
N ASN A 158 1.70 11.60 -2.17
CA ASN A 158 2.19 12.52 -3.19
C ASN A 158 2.74 13.82 -2.58
N SER A 159 2.06 14.36 -1.56
CA SER A 159 2.54 15.55 -0.85
C SER A 159 3.79 15.24 -0.03
N LEU A 160 3.86 14.06 0.61
CA LEU A 160 5.08 13.62 1.28
C LEU A 160 6.25 13.51 0.30
N MET A 161 6.04 12.88 -0.86
CA MET A 161 7.05 12.73 -1.89
C MET A 161 7.54 14.08 -2.43
N ARG A 162 6.62 15.04 -2.63
CA ARG A 162 6.97 16.43 -3.00
C ARG A 162 7.90 17.06 -1.95
N CYS A 163 7.52 17.01 -0.67
CA CYS A 163 8.32 17.60 0.42
C CYS A 163 9.70 16.95 0.53
N LEU A 164 9.76 15.62 0.45
CA LEU A 164 11.02 14.89 0.54
C LEU A 164 11.92 15.13 -0.68
N SER A 165 11.33 15.29 -1.86
CA SER A 165 12.08 15.64 -3.08
C SER A 165 12.69 17.03 -2.98
N SER A 166 11.95 18.01 -2.45
CA SER A 166 12.49 19.35 -2.15
C SER A 166 13.61 19.27 -1.12
N LEU A 167 13.40 18.53 -0.03
CA LEU A 167 14.40 18.34 1.02
C LEU A 167 15.68 17.68 0.48
N LYS A 168 15.57 16.68 -0.40
CA LYS A 168 16.72 16.01 -1.04
C LYS A 168 17.69 16.99 -1.71
N TYR A 169 17.17 18.04 -2.34
CA TYR A 169 17.99 19.08 -2.97
C TYR A 169 18.58 20.09 -1.99
N ALA A 170 18.15 20.09 -0.72
CA ALA A 170 18.64 20.98 0.34
C ALA A 170 19.91 20.46 1.05
N LYS A 171 20.42 19.27 0.69
CA LYS A 171 21.58 18.61 1.34
C LYS A 171 22.82 19.50 1.45
N TRP A 172 23.01 20.43 0.51
CA TRP A 172 24.16 21.32 0.48
C TRP A 172 24.23 22.27 1.69
N ILE A 173 23.11 22.53 2.38
CA ILE A 173 23.05 23.42 3.55
C ILE A 173 23.86 22.86 4.72
N GLU A 174 24.06 21.55 4.78
CA GLU A 174 24.90 20.89 5.77
C GLU A 174 26.36 21.42 5.78
N LYS A 175 26.84 21.95 4.64
CA LYS A 175 28.16 22.60 4.54
C LYS A 175 28.26 23.88 5.39
N TYR A 176 27.12 24.51 5.68
CA TYR A 176 27.03 25.83 6.33
C TYR A 176 26.37 25.77 7.72
N ARG A 177 25.42 24.86 7.90
CA ARG A 177 24.72 24.60 9.16
C ARG A 177 24.60 23.09 9.34
N LEU A 178 25.42 22.55 10.24
CA LEU A 178 25.32 21.14 10.64
C LEU A 178 23.95 20.87 11.26
N GLU A 179 23.48 19.63 11.12
CA GLU A 179 22.28 19.07 11.75
C GLU A 179 20.94 19.60 11.19
N VAL A 180 20.90 20.78 10.56
CA VAL A 180 19.66 21.37 10.02
C VAL A 180 19.00 20.48 8.96
N TYR A 181 19.78 19.92 8.03
CA TYR A 181 19.26 19.01 7.01
C TYR A 181 19.28 17.56 7.51
N SER A 182 20.42 17.13 8.06
CA SER A 182 20.63 15.73 8.45
C SER A 182 19.66 15.25 9.52
N ASP A 183 19.29 16.08 10.51
CA ASP A 183 18.30 15.71 11.53
C ASP A 183 16.92 15.48 10.91
N VAL A 184 16.48 16.40 10.04
CA VAL A 184 15.14 16.34 9.44
C VAL A 184 15.02 15.11 8.56
N ILE A 185 15.98 14.87 7.66
CA ILE A 185 15.92 13.74 6.75
C ILE A 185 16.05 12.39 7.47
N ASN A 186 16.91 12.29 8.50
CA ASN A 186 17.11 11.04 9.23
C ASN A 186 15.91 10.72 10.10
N ASN A 187 15.37 11.69 10.85
CA ASN A 187 14.15 11.53 11.63
C ASN A 187 12.96 11.13 10.74
N THR A 188 12.82 11.77 9.57
CA THR A 188 11.76 11.43 8.61
C THR A 188 11.90 9.99 8.10
N LYS A 189 13.11 9.56 7.74
CA LYS A 189 13.39 8.19 7.30
C LYS A 189 13.04 7.17 8.37
N GLU A 190 13.41 7.45 9.62
CA GLU A 190 13.13 6.58 10.75
C GLU A 190 11.62 6.45 11.00
N GLN A 191 10.88 7.56 10.98
CA GLN A 191 9.43 7.54 11.15
C GLN A 191 8.70 6.79 10.03
N ILE A 192 9.08 7.01 8.77
CA ILE A 192 8.51 6.27 7.62
C ILE A 192 8.78 4.78 7.79
N LEU A 193 10.01 4.41 8.14
CA LEU A 193 10.40 3.02 8.34
C LEU A 193 9.65 2.39 9.52
N GLN A 194 9.44 3.14 10.60
CA GLN A 194 8.71 2.69 11.77
C GLN A 194 7.23 2.41 11.43
N HIS A 195 6.56 3.34 10.72
CA HIS A 195 5.19 3.13 10.25
C HIS A 195 5.06 1.87 9.40
N VAL A 196 5.95 1.70 8.42
CA VAL A 196 5.99 0.51 7.55
C VAL A 196 6.18 -0.79 8.36
N LYS A 197 7.03 -0.78 9.38
CA LYS A 197 7.23 -1.94 10.28
C LYS A 197 6.01 -2.25 11.14
N GLU A 198 5.26 -1.23 11.56
CA GLU A 198 4.02 -1.41 12.33
C GLU A 198 2.91 -2.00 11.47
N LEU A 199 2.78 -1.53 10.22
CA LEU A 199 1.90 -2.13 9.23
C LEU A 199 2.32 -3.58 8.94
N GLU A 200 3.62 -3.84 8.73
CA GLU A 200 4.13 -5.20 8.54
C GLU A 200 3.75 -6.10 9.70
N LYS A 201 4.03 -5.67 10.93
CA LYS A 201 3.70 -6.43 12.13
C LYS A 201 2.21 -6.77 12.20
N THR A 202 1.35 -5.81 11.87
CA THR A 202 -0.10 -6.03 11.84
C THR A 202 -0.49 -7.13 10.84
N VAL A 203 0.07 -7.10 9.62
CA VAL A 203 -0.19 -8.13 8.61
C VAL A 203 0.37 -9.49 9.02
N MET A 204 1.60 -9.54 9.56
CA MET A 204 2.25 -10.78 9.96
C MET A 204 1.57 -11.48 11.14
N GLN A 205 0.90 -10.71 12.02
CA GLN A 205 0.19 -11.22 13.18
C GLN A 205 -1.30 -11.51 12.92
N THR A 206 -1.79 -11.22 11.73
CA THR A 206 -3.19 -11.44 11.37
C THR A 206 -3.32 -12.72 10.56
N ASP A 207 -4.05 -13.69 11.10
CA ASP A 207 -4.44 -14.89 10.37
C ASP A 207 -5.62 -14.59 9.43
N LEU A 208 -5.47 -15.02 8.18
CA LEU A 208 -6.46 -14.86 7.11
C LEU A 208 -7.00 -16.22 6.68
N ASP A 209 -7.46 -17.00 7.65
CA ASP A 209 -8.06 -18.32 7.42
C ASP A 209 -9.58 -18.24 7.17
N LEU A 210 -10.22 -19.41 7.06
CA LEU A 210 -11.67 -19.52 6.84
C LEU A 210 -12.51 -18.96 8.00
N ASP A 211 -11.96 -18.88 9.21
CA ASP A 211 -12.66 -18.40 10.40
C ASP A 211 -12.53 -16.89 10.60
N ASN A 212 -11.49 -16.29 10.02
CA ASN A 212 -11.13 -14.88 10.22
C ASN A 212 -11.26 -14.03 8.93
N CYS A 213 -12.16 -14.42 8.03
CA CYS A 213 -12.29 -13.76 6.72
C CYS A 213 -12.76 -12.29 6.79
N ASP A 214 -13.37 -11.87 7.89
CA ASP A 214 -13.75 -10.48 8.16
C ASP A 214 -12.53 -9.54 8.25
N LYS A 215 -11.36 -10.08 8.57
CA LYS A 215 -10.10 -9.32 8.67
C LYS A 215 -9.46 -9.03 7.31
N ILE A 216 -9.87 -9.72 6.24
CA ILE A 216 -9.28 -9.56 4.90
C ILE A 216 -9.40 -8.12 4.42
N GLU A 217 -10.55 -7.47 4.61
CA GLU A 217 -10.77 -6.08 4.18
C GLU A 217 -9.78 -5.11 4.84
N ARG A 218 -9.54 -5.30 6.14
CA ARG A 218 -8.54 -4.51 6.87
C ARG A 218 -7.13 -4.72 6.32
N ILE A 219 -6.75 -5.98 6.09
CA ILE A 219 -5.41 -6.28 5.57
C ILE A 219 -5.24 -5.79 4.13
N ASP A 220 -6.28 -5.88 3.30
CA ASP A 220 -6.25 -5.36 1.94
C ASP A 220 -6.05 -3.84 1.89
N ASN A 221 -6.71 -3.11 2.78
CA ASN A 221 -6.51 -1.67 2.93
C ASN A 221 -5.06 -1.35 3.33
N ILE A 222 -4.46 -2.11 4.26
CA ILE A 222 -3.05 -1.96 4.62
C ILE A 222 -2.13 -2.24 3.42
N VAL A 223 -2.41 -3.30 2.66
CA VAL A 223 -1.62 -3.66 1.47
C VAL A 223 -1.75 -2.57 0.39
N SER A 224 -2.94 -2.01 0.20
CA SER A 224 -3.17 -0.90 -0.73
C SER A 224 -2.40 0.34 -0.29
N GLU A 225 -2.53 0.73 0.98
CA GLU A 225 -1.81 1.85 1.60
C GLU A 225 -0.30 1.71 1.41
N ILE A 226 0.26 0.54 1.71
CA ILE A 226 1.71 0.35 1.65
C ILE A 226 2.24 0.29 0.22
N ASN A 227 1.41 -0.13 -0.74
CA ASN A 227 1.77 -0.05 -2.16
C ASN A 227 1.79 1.39 -2.67
N GLU A 228 0.94 2.28 -2.14
CA GLU A 228 1.02 3.72 -2.42
C GLU A 228 2.31 4.33 -1.85
N MET A 229 2.83 3.82 -0.73
CA MET A 229 4.11 4.25 -0.16
C MET A 229 5.34 3.92 -1.03
N ARG A 230 5.22 3.13 -2.11
CA ARG A 230 6.37 2.86 -2.99
C ARG A 230 6.96 4.13 -3.62
N VAL A 231 6.19 5.21 -3.71
CA VAL A 231 6.71 6.51 -4.21
C VAL A 231 7.87 7.06 -3.38
N VAL A 232 7.95 6.73 -2.08
CA VAL A 232 9.04 7.18 -1.19
C VAL A 232 10.22 6.20 -1.13
N GLU A 233 10.18 5.09 -1.88
CA GLU A 233 11.24 4.07 -1.91
C GLU A 233 12.59 4.63 -2.39
N GLU A 234 12.59 5.64 -3.28
CA GLU A 234 13.82 6.30 -3.73
C GLU A 234 14.58 6.99 -2.57
N ILE A 235 13.85 7.51 -1.59
CA ILE A 235 14.41 8.24 -0.43
C ILE A 235 14.69 7.29 0.73
N VAL A 236 13.84 6.27 0.92
CA VAL A 236 13.95 5.26 1.98
C VAL A 236 14.00 3.85 1.37
N PRO A 237 15.13 3.42 0.76
CA PRO A 237 15.17 2.17 -0.02
C PRO A 237 14.83 0.91 0.77
N THR A 238 15.01 0.94 2.10
CA THR A 238 14.71 -0.20 2.97
C THR A 238 13.22 -0.56 3.01
N ILE A 239 12.31 0.36 2.70
CA ILE A 239 10.87 0.08 2.73
C ILE A 239 10.44 -0.90 1.64
N GLY A 240 11.16 -0.95 0.51
CA GLY A 240 10.82 -1.84 -0.61
C GLY A 240 10.77 -3.31 -0.19
N GLN A 241 11.75 -3.76 0.60
CA GLN A 241 11.79 -5.13 1.13
C GLN A 241 10.60 -5.43 2.05
N HIS A 242 10.18 -4.46 2.87
CA HIS A 242 9.04 -4.60 3.76
C HIS A 242 7.72 -4.67 2.97
N ILE A 243 7.56 -3.82 1.96
CA ILE A 243 6.39 -3.79 1.05
C ILE A 243 6.24 -5.13 0.31
N GLU A 244 7.35 -5.63 -0.26
CA GLU A 244 7.36 -6.92 -0.95
C GLU A 244 7.00 -8.08 -0.01
N LYS A 245 7.55 -8.06 1.21
CA LYS A 245 7.26 -9.08 2.22
C LYS A 245 5.79 -9.09 2.63
N ILE A 246 5.18 -7.93 2.85
CA ILE A 246 3.74 -7.78 3.15
C ILE A 246 2.89 -8.28 2.00
N THR A 247 3.17 -7.80 0.79
CA THR A 247 2.39 -8.17 -0.41
C THR A 247 2.46 -9.67 -0.68
N SER A 248 3.66 -10.25 -0.54
CA SER A 248 3.88 -11.69 -0.73
C SER A 248 3.19 -12.53 0.34
N ARG A 249 3.28 -12.10 1.62
CA ARG A 249 2.57 -12.75 2.73
C ARG A 249 1.06 -12.76 2.50
N TYR A 250 0.49 -11.60 2.18
CA TYR A 250 -0.95 -11.44 1.95
C TYR A 250 -1.43 -12.35 0.82
N LYS A 251 -0.73 -12.34 -0.32
CA LYS A 251 -1.04 -13.20 -1.45
C LYS A 251 -0.93 -14.68 -1.10
N SER A 252 0.17 -15.07 -0.45
CA SER A 252 0.41 -16.46 -0.07
C SER A 252 -0.66 -17.02 0.86
N GLU A 253 -1.19 -16.22 1.79
CA GLU A 253 -2.26 -16.66 2.70
C GLU A 253 -3.57 -16.91 1.96
N ILE A 254 -3.97 -15.97 1.10
CA ILE A 254 -5.17 -16.13 0.29
C ILE A 254 -5.04 -17.36 -0.62
N ASP A 255 -3.90 -17.51 -1.29
CA ASP A 255 -3.63 -18.64 -2.17
C ASP A 255 -3.62 -19.99 -1.41
N ASN A 256 -3.13 -19.99 -0.16
CA ASN A 256 -3.16 -21.15 0.72
C ASN A 256 -4.61 -21.55 1.06
N VAL A 257 -5.46 -20.59 1.46
CA VAL A 257 -6.89 -20.87 1.71
C VAL A 257 -7.60 -21.36 0.45
N PHE A 258 -7.30 -20.77 -0.71
CA PHE A 258 -7.85 -21.25 -1.98
C PHE A 258 -7.43 -22.69 -2.28
N THR A 259 -6.20 -23.06 -1.94
CA THR A 259 -5.69 -24.43 -2.09
C THR A 259 -6.40 -25.37 -1.13
N ILE A 260 -6.56 -25.00 0.14
CA ILE A 260 -7.31 -25.78 1.14
C ILE A 260 -8.74 -26.06 0.66
N ILE A 261 -9.45 -25.03 0.15
CA ILE A 261 -10.82 -25.21 -0.38
C ILE A 261 -10.80 -26.18 -1.57
N LYS A 262 -9.90 -25.98 -2.54
CA LYS A 262 -9.80 -26.86 -3.73
C LYS A 262 -9.50 -28.31 -3.35
N ASP A 263 -8.57 -28.51 -2.43
CA ASP A 263 -8.15 -29.85 -2.02
C ASP A 263 -9.20 -30.57 -1.17
N THR A 264 -9.93 -29.84 -0.32
CA THR A 264 -11.03 -30.38 0.48
C THR A 264 -12.21 -30.79 -0.39
N PHE A 265 -12.52 -29.98 -1.42
CA PHE A 265 -13.67 -30.18 -2.31
C PHE A 265 -13.22 -30.60 -3.72
N ASP A 266 -12.30 -31.56 -3.78
CA ASP A 266 -11.85 -32.17 -5.02
C ASP A 266 -12.75 -33.36 -5.40
N LEU A 267 -13.42 -33.25 -6.55
CA LEU A 267 -14.36 -34.25 -7.05
C LEU A 267 -13.72 -35.62 -7.31
N GLU A 268 -12.49 -35.64 -7.83
CA GLU A 268 -11.81 -36.88 -8.21
C GLU A 268 -11.29 -37.62 -6.97
N LYS A 269 -10.81 -36.89 -5.96
CA LYS A 269 -10.44 -37.45 -4.65
C LYS A 269 -11.67 -38.02 -3.95
N TRP A 270 -12.77 -37.25 -3.92
CA TRP A 270 -14.01 -37.67 -3.27
C TRP A 270 -14.61 -38.94 -3.88
N LYS A 271 -14.69 -39.02 -5.23
CA LYS A 271 -15.20 -40.22 -5.93
C LYS A 271 -14.41 -41.50 -5.62
N LYS A 272 -13.11 -41.38 -5.32
CA LYS A 272 -12.24 -42.50 -4.93
C LYS A 272 -12.42 -42.88 -3.45
N GLN A 273 -12.81 -41.93 -2.60
CA GLN A 273 -13.05 -42.09 -1.17
C GLN A 273 -14.55 -42.13 -0.88
N LYS A 274 -15.19 -43.25 -1.28
CA LYS A 274 -16.65 -43.45 -1.32
C LYS A 274 -17.42 -43.18 -0.01
N ASP A 275 -16.75 -43.04 1.14
CA ASP A 275 -17.38 -42.86 2.46
C ASP A 275 -16.84 -41.65 3.24
N SER A 276 -16.24 -40.65 2.58
CA SER A 276 -15.77 -39.44 3.27
C SER A 276 -16.95 -38.58 3.74
N ILE A 277 -17.01 -38.33 5.05
CA ILE A 277 -17.95 -37.37 5.66
C ILE A 277 -17.50 -35.97 5.23
N LEU A 278 -18.39 -35.23 4.58
CA LEU A 278 -18.11 -33.86 4.18
C LEU A 278 -18.46 -32.90 5.31
N ASP A 279 -17.51 -32.03 5.65
CA ASP A 279 -17.77 -30.92 6.55
C ASP A 279 -18.31 -29.72 5.77
N PHE A 280 -19.63 -29.58 5.73
CA PHE A 280 -20.30 -28.47 5.06
C PHE A 280 -20.10 -27.12 5.76
N SER A 281 -19.66 -27.09 7.02
CA SER A 281 -19.25 -25.84 7.67
C SER A 281 -18.02 -25.24 6.97
N ILE A 282 -17.06 -26.08 6.53
CA ILE A 282 -15.91 -25.63 5.74
C ILE A 282 -16.37 -25.08 4.39
N ALA A 283 -17.36 -25.72 3.73
CA ALA A 283 -17.90 -25.25 2.45
C ALA A 283 -18.59 -23.88 2.59
N GLU A 284 -19.42 -23.70 3.63
CA GLU A 284 -20.12 -22.45 3.91
C GLU A 284 -19.13 -21.31 4.19
N LYS A 285 -18.14 -21.56 5.07
CA LYS A 285 -17.06 -20.59 5.33
C LYS A 285 -16.24 -20.30 4.07
N GLY A 286 -15.95 -21.31 3.26
CA GLY A 286 -15.27 -21.18 1.97
C GLY A 286 -16.02 -20.25 1.02
N PHE A 287 -17.34 -20.39 0.89
CA PHE A 287 -18.15 -19.47 0.10
C PHE A 287 -18.10 -18.04 0.64
N HIS A 288 -18.17 -17.87 1.97
CA HIS A 288 -18.08 -16.55 2.58
C HIS A 288 -16.72 -15.89 2.30
N TYR A 289 -15.63 -16.61 2.57
CA TYR A 289 -14.24 -16.19 2.31
C TYR A 289 -14.04 -15.77 0.84
N LEU A 290 -14.44 -16.62 -0.09
CA LEU A 290 -14.27 -16.35 -1.53
C LEU A 290 -15.08 -15.15 -2.00
N ASN A 291 -16.28 -14.95 -1.45
CA ASN A 291 -17.10 -13.78 -1.76
C ASN A 291 -16.47 -12.48 -1.26
N VAL A 292 -15.83 -12.51 -0.09
CA VAL A 292 -15.07 -11.39 0.46
C VAL A 292 -13.89 -11.06 -0.45
N CYS A 293 -13.05 -12.05 -0.80
CA CYS A 293 -11.94 -11.86 -1.74
C CYS A 293 -12.38 -11.32 -3.11
N ARG A 294 -13.52 -11.78 -3.62
CA ARG A 294 -14.07 -11.34 -4.92
C ARG A 294 -14.48 -9.87 -4.93
N ARG A 295 -14.85 -9.31 -3.76
CA ARG A 295 -15.29 -7.92 -3.62
C ARG A 295 -14.15 -6.93 -3.46
N ILE A 296 -13.10 -7.33 -2.75
CA ILE A 296 -12.11 -6.41 -2.21
C ILE A 296 -11.02 -6.07 -3.24
N HIS A 297 -10.42 -7.07 -3.90
CA HIS A 297 -9.26 -6.81 -4.76
C HIS A 297 -9.37 -7.43 -6.15
N ILE A 298 -9.05 -6.65 -7.18
CA ILE A 298 -9.15 -7.07 -8.59
C ILE A 298 -8.27 -8.28 -8.88
N SER A 299 -7.07 -8.37 -8.27
CA SER A 299 -6.13 -9.48 -8.53
C SER A 299 -6.70 -10.84 -8.12
N PHE A 300 -7.44 -10.93 -7.01
CA PHE A 300 -8.02 -12.19 -6.54
C PHE A 300 -9.40 -12.47 -7.13
N ARG A 301 -10.00 -11.51 -7.84
CA ARG A 301 -11.36 -11.63 -8.36
C ARG A 301 -11.53 -12.82 -9.31
N ASN A 302 -10.55 -13.03 -10.20
CA ASN A 302 -10.61 -14.13 -11.17
C ASN A 302 -10.40 -15.48 -10.49
N ASP A 303 -9.36 -15.58 -9.64
CA ASP A 303 -9.03 -16.82 -8.93
C ASP A 303 -10.14 -17.23 -7.96
N SER A 304 -10.66 -16.30 -7.17
CA SER A 304 -11.81 -16.54 -6.28
C SER A 304 -13.04 -17.01 -7.07
N THR A 305 -13.35 -16.39 -8.21
CA THR A 305 -14.47 -16.81 -9.07
C THR A 305 -14.27 -18.24 -9.58
N LEU A 306 -13.05 -18.59 -9.99
CA LEU A 306 -12.72 -19.95 -10.41
C LEU A 306 -12.91 -20.95 -9.27
N VAL A 307 -12.44 -20.64 -8.05
CA VAL A 307 -12.60 -21.52 -6.88
C VAL A 307 -14.07 -21.67 -6.50
N ILE A 308 -14.84 -20.57 -6.50
CA ILE A 308 -16.29 -20.60 -6.23
C ILE A 308 -16.99 -21.54 -7.21
N ASN A 309 -16.66 -21.45 -8.50
CA ASN A 309 -17.30 -22.29 -9.51
C ASN A 309 -16.98 -23.77 -9.31
N LYS A 310 -15.73 -24.11 -8.99
CA LYS A 310 -15.33 -25.49 -8.64
C LYS A 310 -16.05 -26.00 -7.41
N LEU A 311 -16.16 -25.19 -6.36
CA LEU A 311 -16.88 -25.55 -5.15
C LEU A 311 -18.38 -25.76 -5.43
N ARG A 312 -19.01 -24.90 -6.26
CA ARG A 312 -20.39 -25.07 -6.69
C ARG A 312 -20.61 -26.35 -7.48
N GLU A 313 -19.70 -26.65 -8.41
CA GLU A 313 -19.73 -27.88 -9.20
C GLU A 313 -19.61 -29.11 -8.28
N PHE A 314 -18.68 -29.07 -7.32
CA PHE A 314 -18.53 -30.13 -6.32
C PHE A 314 -19.85 -30.39 -5.56
N ILE A 315 -20.45 -29.34 -5.00
CA ILE A 315 -21.70 -29.46 -4.24
C ILE A 315 -22.87 -29.95 -5.11
N ARG A 316 -22.94 -29.54 -6.38
CA ARG A 316 -23.95 -30.03 -7.33
C ARG A 316 -23.82 -31.53 -7.55
N GLU A 317 -22.63 -31.99 -7.88
CA GLU A 317 -22.37 -33.41 -8.11
C GLU A 317 -22.60 -34.24 -6.84
N PHE A 318 -22.18 -33.75 -5.68
CA PHE A 318 -22.50 -34.36 -4.39
C PHE A 318 -24.02 -34.50 -4.21
N SER A 319 -24.78 -33.41 -4.43
CA SER A 319 -26.24 -33.42 -4.26
C SER A 319 -26.92 -34.43 -5.20
N ASN A 320 -26.41 -34.58 -6.42
CA ASN A 320 -26.91 -35.56 -7.39
C ASN A 320 -26.65 -37.00 -6.92
N VAL A 321 -25.45 -37.29 -6.41
CA VAL A 321 -25.10 -38.61 -5.89
C VAL A 321 -25.98 -38.97 -4.70
N VAL A 322 -26.19 -38.04 -3.76
CA VAL A 322 -27.09 -38.25 -2.63
C VAL A 322 -28.52 -38.50 -3.11
N GLN A 323 -29.02 -37.74 -4.07
CA GLN A 323 -30.35 -37.94 -4.61
C GLN A 323 -30.51 -39.31 -5.27
N ILE A 324 -29.54 -39.74 -6.08
CA ILE A 324 -29.53 -41.08 -6.70
C ILE A 324 -29.53 -42.17 -5.62
N GLU A 325 -28.70 -42.02 -4.59
CA GLU A 325 -28.59 -42.96 -3.48
C GLU A 325 -29.92 -43.08 -2.70
N MET A 326 -30.57 -41.96 -2.43
CA MET A 326 -31.89 -41.92 -1.79
C MET A 326 -32.96 -42.62 -2.65
N THR A 327 -33.02 -42.31 -3.95
CA THR A 327 -33.96 -42.95 -4.89
C THR A 327 -33.73 -44.44 -4.98
N GLN A 328 -32.48 -44.90 -5.01
CA GLN A 328 -32.14 -46.32 -4.99
C GLN A 328 -32.57 -46.99 -3.69
N CYS A 329 -32.29 -46.39 -2.54
CA CYS A 329 -32.74 -46.90 -1.24
C CYS A 329 -34.26 -47.04 -1.19
N PHE A 330 -34.98 -46.02 -1.67
CA PHE A 330 -36.44 -46.05 -1.69
C PHE A 330 -37.01 -47.06 -2.68
N THR A 331 -36.38 -47.23 -3.85
CA THR A 331 -36.78 -48.25 -4.83
C THR A 331 -36.67 -49.66 -4.26
N VAL A 332 -35.57 -49.96 -3.55
CA VAL A 332 -35.39 -51.26 -2.88
C VAL A 332 -36.48 -51.51 -1.82
N ILE A 333 -36.86 -50.47 -1.07
CA ILE A 333 -37.97 -50.56 -0.10
C ILE A 333 -39.30 -50.83 -0.83
N LYS A 334 -39.58 -50.10 -1.91
CA LYS A 334 -40.83 -50.23 -2.69
C LYS A 334 -41.01 -51.62 -3.33
N GLN A 335 -39.92 -52.22 -3.80
CA GLN A 335 -39.91 -53.48 -4.54
C GLN A 335 -39.71 -54.71 -3.65
N TYR A 336 -39.82 -54.57 -2.32
CA TYR A 336 -39.61 -55.69 -1.41
C TYR A 336 -40.68 -56.79 -1.59
N GLU A 337 -40.23 -57.98 -2.02
CA GLU A 337 -41.04 -59.20 -2.10
C GLU A 337 -40.25 -60.38 -1.50
N ASN A 338 -40.69 -60.90 -0.35
CA ASN A 338 -40.14 -62.10 0.30
C ASN A 338 -38.58 -62.13 0.41
N GLY A 339 -37.94 -60.97 0.56
CA GLY A 339 -36.49 -60.82 0.61
C GLY A 339 -35.92 -60.70 2.03
N ASN A 340 -34.66 -60.27 2.13
CA ASN A 340 -33.99 -60.02 3.40
C ASN A 340 -34.66 -58.86 4.18
N LYS A 341 -35.33 -59.17 5.29
CA LYS A 341 -35.98 -58.16 6.15
C LYS A 341 -35.00 -57.11 6.67
N GLN A 342 -33.74 -57.47 6.92
CA GLN A 342 -32.77 -56.52 7.44
C GLN A 342 -32.44 -55.44 6.40
N GLU A 343 -32.42 -55.80 5.12
CA GLU A 343 -32.07 -54.90 4.02
C GLU A 343 -33.03 -53.70 3.95
N ILE A 344 -34.34 -53.92 4.08
CA ILE A 344 -35.32 -52.82 4.04
C ILE A 344 -35.13 -51.84 5.21
N PHE A 345 -34.81 -52.33 6.41
CA PHE A 345 -34.56 -51.48 7.58
C PHE A 345 -33.26 -50.71 7.44
N ASP A 346 -32.23 -51.31 6.85
CA ASP A 346 -30.96 -50.65 6.58
C ASP A 346 -31.12 -49.56 5.52
N LYS A 347 -31.84 -49.83 4.43
CA LYS A 347 -32.16 -48.83 3.40
C LYS A 347 -33.02 -47.70 3.96
N ALA A 348 -34.00 -48.00 4.80
CA ALA A 348 -34.83 -46.96 5.44
C ALA A 348 -34.01 -46.09 6.40
N SER A 349 -33.07 -46.68 7.14
CA SER A 349 -32.17 -45.93 8.03
C SER A 349 -31.22 -45.04 7.23
N LYS A 350 -30.70 -45.55 6.12
CA LYS A 350 -29.83 -44.78 5.21
C LYS A 350 -30.56 -43.60 4.58
N LEU A 351 -31.79 -43.82 4.12
CA LEU A 351 -32.66 -42.76 3.60
C LEU A 351 -32.96 -41.70 4.67
N LEU A 352 -33.23 -42.12 5.91
CA LEU A 352 -33.43 -41.22 7.05
C LEU A 352 -32.21 -40.32 7.26
N SER A 353 -31.01 -40.90 7.33
CA SER A 353 -29.77 -40.15 7.55
C SER A 353 -29.47 -39.15 6.44
N ARG A 354 -29.77 -39.48 5.17
CA ARG A 354 -29.61 -38.53 4.07
C ARG A 354 -30.62 -37.38 4.12
N LEU A 355 -31.87 -37.65 4.49
CA LEU A 355 -32.87 -36.58 4.69
C LEU A 355 -32.49 -35.66 5.86
N GLU A 356 -31.92 -36.20 6.95
CA GLU A 356 -31.37 -35.38 8.04
C GLU A 356 -30.25 -34.47 7.56
N GLU A 357 -29.28 -35.04 6.87
CA GLU A 357 -28.12 -34.32 6.35
C GLU A 357 -28.57 -33.16 5.43
N ILE A 358 -29.47 -33.42 4.48
CA ILE A 358 -30.00 -32.38 3.59
C ILE A 358 -30.79 -31.33 4.37
N SER A 359 -31.62 -31.76 5.34
CA SER A 359 -32.39 -30.85 6.17
C SER A 359 -31.47 -29.95 7.01
N GLU A 360 -30.38 -30.49 7.54
CA GLU A 360 -29.37 -29.73 8.27
C GLU A 360 -28.65 -28.73 7.36
N ILE A 361 -28.24 -29.16 6.17
CA ILE A 361 -27.60 -28.29 5.16
C ILE A 361 -28.53 -27.13 4.79
N LYS A 362 -29.81 -27.40 4.53
CA LYS A 362 -30.81 -26.36 4.19
C LYS A 362 -30.94 -25.28 5.27
N VAL A 363 -30.83 -25.66 6.55
CA VAL A 363 -31.02 -24.75 7.68
C VAL A 363 -29.71 -24.03 8.07
N LYS A 364 -28.59 -24.75 8.14
CA LYS A 364 -27.32 -24.23 8.67
C LYS A 364 -26.37 -23.70 7.61
N TYR A 365 -26.42 -24.23 6.39
CA TYR A 365 -25.43 -23.97 5.33
C TYR A 365 -26.16 -23.49 4.07
N ILE A 366 -26.71 -22.28 4.16
CA ILE A 366 -27.63 -21.73 3.16
C ILE A 366 -26.91 -21.59 1.81
N GLN A 367 -25.68 -21.08 1.77
CA GLN A 367 -24.96 -20.92 0.50
C GLN A 367 -24.65 -22.27 -0.13
N VAL A 368 -24.28 -23.27 0.66
CA VAL A 368 -24.15 -24.65 0.19
C VAL A 368 -25.47 -25.15 -0.41
N PHE A 369 -26.59 -25.00 0.29
CA PHE A 369 -27.89 -25.49 -0.18
C PHE A 369 -28.32 -24.83 -1.49
N THR A 370 -28.03 -23.54 -1.72
CA THR A 370 -28.34 -22.86 -2.99
C THR A 370 -27.67 -23.49 -4.22
N CYS A 371 -26.63 -24.31 -4.01
CA CYS A 371 -25.96 -25.02 -5.09
C CYS A 371 -26.69 -26.30 -5.52
N PHE A 372 -27.61 -26.83 -4.70
CA PHE A 372 -28.36 -28.05 -4.99
C PHE A 372 -29.21 -27.87 -6.25
N GLN A 373 -29.26 -28.90 -7.11
CA GLN A 373 -30.08 -28.84 -8.32
C GLN A 373 -31.57 -28.73 -7.99
N ASN A 374 -32.02 -29.49 -6.98
CA ASN A 374 -33.39 -29.42 -6.48
C ASN A 374 -33.47 -28.66 -5.14
N GLN A 375 -33.90 -27.40 -5.19
CA GLN A 375 -34.12 -26.56 -4.00
C GLN A 375 -35.34 -26.98 -3.17
N ARG A 376 -36.20 -27.84 -3.72
CA ARG A 376 -37.40 -28.40 -3.08
C ARG A 376 -37.23 -29.87 -2.74
N ILE A 377 -35.99 -30.37 -2.68
CA ILE A 377 -35.70 -31.79 -2.47
C ILE A 377 -36.39 -32.36 -1.23
N ILE A 378 -36.41 -31.63 -0.12
CA ILE A 378 -37.11 -32.09 1.10
C ILE A 378 -38.61 -32.18 0.82
N GLU A 379 -39.23 -31.12 0.31
CA GLU A 379 -40.67 -31.07 0.03
C GLU A 379 -41.13 -32.11 -1.01
N ASP A 380 -40.28 -32.41 -2.00
CA ASP A 380 -40.56 -33.42 -3.01
C ASP A 380 -40.48 -34.83 -2.41
N TRP A 381 -39.50 -35.09 -1.52
CA TRP A 381 -39.42 -36.34 -0.77
C TRP A 381 -40.56 -36.51 0.24
N GLU A 382 -40.98 -35.44 0.93
CA GLU A 382 -42.19 -35.45 1.76
C GLU A 382 -43.41 -35.89 0.95
N ARG A 383 -43.60 -35.30 -0.25
CA ARG A 383 -44.70 -35.64 -1.15
C ARG A 383 -44.60 -37.07 -1.65
N GLU A 384 -43.40 -37.53 -2.04
CA GLU A 384 -43.20 -38.88 -2.56
C GLU A 384 -43.49 -39.94 -1.51
N LEU A 385 -43.07 -39.70 -0.26
CA LEU A 385 -43.38 -40.57 0.88
C LEU A 385 -44.89 -40.58 1.16
N GLU A 386 -45.55 -39.42 1.21
CA GLU A 386 -47.00 -39.34 1.45
C GLU A 386 -47.83 -40.05 0.37
N CYS A 387 -47.48 -39.87 -0.91
CA CYS A 387 -48.15 -40.57 -2.01
C CYS A 387 -48.00 -42.08 -1.87
N TYR A 388 -46.77 -42.55 -1.66
CA TYR A 388 -46.51 -43.98 -1.54
C TYR A 388 -47.22 -44.61 -0.35
N LEU A 389 -47.34 -43.91 0.79
CA LEU A 389 -48.07 -44.44 1.95
C LEU A 389 -49.58 -44.55 1.71
N THR A 390 -50.15 -43.62 0.94
CA THR A 390 -51.55 -43.67 0.52
C THR A 390 -51.80 -44.87 -0.39
N ASP A 391 -50.90 -45.11 -1.35
CA ASP A 391 -50.93 -46.26 -2.24
C ASP A 391 -50.77 -47.58 -1.44
N LEU A 392 -49.80 -47.62 -0.54
CA LEU A 392 -49.49 -48.77 0.31
C LEU A 392 -50.68 -49.14 1.21
N SER A 393 -51.36 -48.16 1.80
CA SER A 393 -52.57 -48.37 2.60
C SER A 393 -53.74 -48.93 1.77
N SER A 394 -53.90 -48.42 0.55
CA SER A 394 -54.92 -48.88 -0.40
C SER A 394 -54.64 -50.32 -0.85
N GLU A 395 -53.38 -50.65 -1.19
CA GLU A 395 -52.94 -52.00 -1.54
C GLU A 395 -53.17 -52.99 -0.40
N MET A 396 -52.81 -52.64 0.84
CA MET A 396 -53.04 -53.49 2.01
C MET A 396 -54.54 -53.78 2.22
N THR A 397 -55.40 -52.78 2.03
CA THR A 397 -56.86 -52.95 2.15
C THR A 397 -57.40 -53.94 1.11
N CYS A 398 -56.92 -53.83 -0.13
CA CYS A 398 -57.28 -54.76 -1.21
C CYS A 398 -56.77 -56.19 -0.96
N LEU A 399 -55.51 -56.35 -0.53
CA LEU A 399 -54.91 -57.65 -0.25
C LEU A 399 -55.57 -58.37 0.94
N ASN A 400 -55.98 -57.60 1.97
CA ASN A 400 -56.71 -58.13 3.12
C ASN A 400 -58.10 -58.64 2.73
N ALA A 401 -58.79 -57.97 1.79
CA ALA A 401 -60.06 -58.43 1.24
C ALA A 401 -59.93 -59.70 0.37
N GLY A 402 -58.75 -59.97 -0.19
CA GLY A 402 -58.43 -61.14 -1.01
C GLY A 402 -57.77 -62.31 -0.26
N GLU A 403 -57.73 -62.28 1.08
CA GLU A 403 -57.13 -63.32 1.95
C GLU A 403 -55.65 -63.66 1.68
N ASN A 404 -54.89 -62.79 0.99
CA ASN A 404 -53.47 -63.02 0.68
C ASN A 404 -52.57 -62.58 1.85
N THR A 405 -52.55 -63.40 2.90
CA THR A 405 -51.89 -63.10 4.19
C THR A 405 -50.38 -62.81 4.05
N ASP A 406 -49.68 -63.52 3.17
CA ASP A 406 -48.23 -63.31 2.97
C ASP A 406 -47.92 -61.98 2.30
N ALA A 407 -48.72 -61.58 1.31
CA ALA A 407 -48.58 -60.28 0.66
C ALA A 407 -48.87 -59.13 1.63
N VAL A 408 -49.90 -59.26 2.49
CA VAL A 408 -50.20 -58.28 3.54
C VAL A 408 -49.03 -58.14 4.52
N ASN A 409 -48.43 -59.26 4.96
CA ASN A 409 -47.28 -59.25 5.86
C ASN A 409 -46.06 -58.53 5.27
N ASN A 410 -45.80 -58.68 3.96
CA ASN A 410 -44.72 -57.94 3.30
C ASN A 410 -44.97 -56.43 3.26
N LYS A 411 -46.21 -56.00 2.97
CA LYS A 411 -46.57 -54.57 2.97
C LYS A 411 -46.52 -53.96 4.37
N LEU A 412 -46.89 -54.72 5.41
CA LEU A 412 -46.73 -54.32 6.81
C LEU A 412 -45.25 -54.14 7.20
N LEU A 413 -44.36 -55.00 6.70
CA LEU A 413 -42.92 -54.84 6.93
C LEU A 413 -42.37 -53.58 6.26
N ILE A 414 -42.80 -53.26 5.05
CA ILE A 414 -42.44 -52.01 4.36
C ILE A 414 -42.92 -50.80 5.17
N ALA A 415 -44.19 -50.79 5.61
CA ALA A 415 -44.73 -49.73 6.45
C ALA A 415 -43.91 -49.56 7.74
N LYS A 416 -43.59 -50.66 8.42
CA LYS A 416 -42.76 -50.64 9.63
C LYS A 416 -41.33 -50.14 9.39
N ALA A 417 -40.74 -50.40 8.23
CA ALA A 417 -39.44 -49.83 7.89
C ALA A 417 -39.53 -48.33 7.62
N LEU A 418 -40.58 -47.89 6.92
CA LEU A 418 -40.81 -46.49 6.58
C LEU A 418 -41.24 -45.63 7.77
N SER A 419 -41.78 -46.19 8.85
CA SER A 419 -42.12 -45.43 10.07
C SER A 419 -40.92 -44.71 10.71
N LYS A 420 -39.69 -45.13 10.38
CA LYS A 420 -38.47 -44.36 10.71
C LYS A 420 -38.49 -42.94 10.13
N LEU A 421 -39.15 -42.74 9.00
CA LEU A 421 -39.25 -41.47 8.27
C LEU A 421 -40.45 -40.61 8.73
N ASP A 422 -41.25 -41.05 9.71
CA ASP A 422 -42.51 -40.40 10.12
C ASP A 422 -42.37 -38.91 10.43
N ARG A 423 -41.22 -38.47 10.94
CA ARG A 423 -41.00 -37.06 11.26
C ARG A 423 -40.98 -36.13 10.04
N PHE A 424 -40.80 -36.68 8.84
CA PHE A 424 -40.87 -35.95 7.58
C PHE A 424 -42.29 -35.97 6.99
N LEU A 425 -43.25 -36.61 7.66
CA LEU A 425 -44.66 -36.61 7.26
C LEU A 425 -45.42 -35.61 8.14
N LYS A 426 -46.08 -34.62 7.52
CA LYS A 426 -46.76 -33.51 8.21
C LYS A 426 -48.06 -33.95 8.91
N GLY A 427 -47.93 -34.81 9.93
CA GLY A 427 -49.04 -35.29 10.78
C GLY A 427 -49.68 -36.61 10.32
N LYS A 428 -49.28 -37.19 9.19
CA LYS A 428 -49.66 -38.55 8.77
C LYS A 428 -48.61 -39.54 9.28
N LYS A 429 -48.78 -40.04 10.50
CA LYS A 429 -47.90 -41.10 11.04
C LYS A 429 -48.33 -42.46 10.48
N ILE A 430 -47.34 -43.32 10.21
CA ILE A 430 -47.54 -44.68 9.67
C ILE A 430 -48.10 -45.63 10.73
#